data_AF-A0A922YZN3-F1
#
_entry.id   AF-A0A922YZN3-F1
#
_cell.length_a   1.000
_cell.length_b   1.000
_cell.length_c   1.000
_cell.angle_alpha   90.00
_cell.angle_beta   90.00
_cell.angle_gamma   90.00
#
_symmetry.space_group_name_H-M   'P 1'
#
loop_
_entity.id
_entity.type
_entity.pdbx_description
1 polymer ?
#
loop_
_entity_poly.entity_id
_entity_poly.type
_entity_poly.pdbx_seq_one_letter_code
_entity_poly.pdbx_strand_id
1 'polypeptide(L)'
;GHFERGMKLRVVRSGKDLRPNTVVSFLSQRRELLDEAFAGDIIGIPNHGVLQLGDTLTEGENLQFTGLPFFAPEIIRSVEVADPLRTKQLRAGLTQLGEEGAIQVFRPVSGSVLLLGAVGQLQFEVVAHRLEHEYGVKARIMASPYQVARWVTCAPEDGGEIELKKFIDANSHRVALDAVDAPTLLVDHAATLRAVEANWPKIKFHAMREHAGLVFQKSM
;
A
#
# COMPACT_ATOMS: atom_id res chain seq x y z
N GLY A 1 4.24 7.29 26.50
CA GLY A 1 5.67 7.09 26.21
C GLY A 1 6.35 8.45 26.12
N HIS A 2 7.68 8.45 26.21
CA HIS A 2 8.53 9.63 26.08
C HIS A 2 9.58 9.32 25.01
N PHE A 3 9.70 10.17 24.01
CA PHE A 3 10.72 10.07 22.98
C PHE A 3 11.89 10.98 23.36
N GLU A 4 13.12 10.46 23.30
CA GLU A 4 14.36 11.22 23.43
C GLU A 4 15.23 11.06 22.17
N ARG A 5 15.79 12.16 21.69
CA ARG A 5 16.65 12.16 20.50
C ARG A 5 17.84 11.21 20.69
N GLY A 6 18.05 10.36 19.69
CA GLY A 6 19.12 9.35 19.71
C GLY A 6 18.82 8.10 20.56
N MET A 7 17.64 8.01 21.17
CA MET A 7 17.21 6.79 21.85
C MET A 7 17.16 5.61 20.89
N LYS A 8 17.31 4.41 21.45
CA LYS A 8 17.22 3.17 20.68
C LYS A 8 15.76 2.77 20.52
N LEU A 9 15.28 2.79 19.28
CA LEU A 9 13.96 2.29 18.90
C LEU A 9 14.10 1.02 18.07
N ARG A 10 13.16 0.10 18.21
CA ARG A 10 13.07 -1.11 17.40
C ARG A 10 11.88 -0.99 16.46
N VAL A 11 12.13 -1.19 15.16
CA VAL A 11 11.08 -1.33 14.15
C VAL A 11 10.51 -2.74 14.26
N VAL A 12 9.29 -2.86 14.77
CA VAL A 12 8.72 -4.17 15.15
C VAL A 12 8.64 -5.13 13.96
N ARG A 13 8.16 -4.66 12.80
CA ARG A 13 8.05 -5.46 11.57
C ARG A 13 9.37 -6.07 11.11
N SER A 14 10.44 -5.29 11.08
CA SER A 14 11.74 -5.72 10.53
C SER A 14 12.70 -6.26 11.59
N GLY A 15 12.40 -6.04 12.88
CA GLY A 15 13.27 -6.32 14.00
C GLY A 15 14.56 -5.49 14.03
N LYS A 16 14.71 -4.50 13.13
CA LYS A 16 15.89 -3.63 13.06
C LYS A 16 15.82 -2.55 14.12
N ASP A 17 16.98 -2.21 14.66
CA ASP A 17 17.13 -1.09 15.59
C ASP A 17 17.44 0.20 14.82
N LEU A 18 16.83 1.30 15.26
CA LEU A 18 16.97 2.65 14.72
C LEU A 18 17.35 3.60 15.87
N ARG A 19 18.28 4.52 15.61
CA ARG A 19 18.61 5.63 16.50
C ARG A 19 18.43 6.95 15.76
N PRO A 20 17.25 7.57 15.83
CA PRO A 20 16.97 8.76 15.04
C PRO A 20 17.60 9.99 15.71
N ASN A 21 18.68 10.50 15.10
CA ASN A 21 19.41 11.69 15.59
C ASN A 21 18.93 13.00 14.96
N THR A 22 18.22 12.92 13.83
CA THR A 22 17.74 14.07 13.06
C THR A 22 16.22 14.10 13.08
N VAL A 23 15.62 14.05 14.28
CA VAL A 23 14.16 14.13 14.42
C VAL A 23 13.73 15.58 14.37
N VAL A 24 12.68 15.85 13.61
CA VAL A 24 12.10 17.18 13.46
C VAL A 24 10.71 17.23 14.08
N SER A 25 10.39 18.36 14.72
CA SER A 25 9.01 18.66 15.10
C SER A 25 8.31 19.44 13.99
N PHE A 26 6.98 19.34 13.95
CA PHE A 26 6.14 20.12 13.05
C PHE A 26 5.38 21.18 13.85
N LEU A 27 6.11 22.13 14.45
CA LEU A 27 5.52 23.29 15.10
C LEU A 27 5.56 24.48 14.13
N SER A 28 4.39 24.89 13.62
CA SER A 28 4.26 25.97 12.62
C SER A 28 5.00 25.64 11.29
N GLN A 29 5.39 26.65 10.51
CA GLN A 29 6.08 26.49 9.22
C GLN A 29 7.57 26.10 9.34
N ARG A 30 8.07 25.81 10.54
CA ARG A 30 9.51 25.56 10.78
C ARG A 30 9.75 24.09 11.09
N ARG A 31 10.84 23.55 10.52
CA ARG A 31 11.39 22.25 10.89
C ARG A 31 12.51 22.51 11.87
N GLU A 32 12.27 22.29 13.15
CA GLU A 32 13.27 22.43 14.20
C GLU A 32 13.65 21.04 14.72
N LEU A 33 14.93 20.88 15.06
CA LEU A 33 15.39 19.65 15.70
C LEU A 33 14.68 19.50 17.04
N LEU A 34 14.13 18.33 17.27
CA LEU A 34 13.40 18.00 18.48
C LEU A 34 14.27 17.14 19.40
N ASP A 35 14.41 17.56 20.66
CA ASP A 35 15.14 16.81 21.68
C ASP A 35 14.25 15.78 22.39
N GLU A 36 13.00 16.16 22.71
CA GLU A 36 12.05 15.31 23.44
C GLU A 36 10.62 15.42 22.86
N ALA A 37 9.82 14.35 22.98
CA ALA A 37 8.41 14.35 22.58
C ALA A 37 7.54 13.46 23.48
N PHE A 38 6.26 13.78 23.61
CA PHE A 38 5.32 13.05 24.46
C PHE A 38 4.16 12.44 23.67
N ALA A 39 3.32 11.66 24.35
CA ALA A 39 2.16 11.03 23.74
C ALA A 39 1.21 12.08 23.15
N GLY A 40 0.93 11.96 21.85
CA GLY A 40 0.11 12.91 21.08
C GLY A 40 0.90 13.80 20.14
N ASP A 41 2.21 13.94 20.35
CA ASP A 41 3.07 14.74 19.47
C ASP A 41 3.34 14.03 18.13
N ILE A 42 3.43 14.82 17.06
CA ILE A 42 3.82 14.34 15.73
C ILE A 42 5.27 14.71 15.48
N ILE A 43 6.11 13.69 15.32
CA ILE A 43 7.53 13.83 15.04
C ILE A 43 7.87 13.29 13.64
N GLY A 44 8.81 13.94 12.95
CA GLY A 44 9.32 13.52 11.66
C GLY A 44 10.65 12.81 11.81
N ILE A 45 10.71 11.55 11.40
CA ILE A 45 11.96 10.77 11.32
C ILE A 45 12.37 10.67 9.85
N PRO A 46 13.52 11.23 9.45
CA PRO A 46 14.07 11.03 8.11
C PRO A 46 14.22 9.54 7.81
N ASN A 47 13.65 9.12 6.69
CA ASN A 47 13.62 7.72 6.28
C ASN A 47 14.48 7.52 5.02
N HIS A 48 15.32 6.50 5.05
CA HIS A 48 16.13 6.04 3.92
C HIS A 48 15.78 4.59 3.56
N GLY A 49 14.48 4.27 3.54
CA GLY A 49 13.96 2.92 3.23
C GLY A 49 13.96 1.93 4.39
N VAL A 50 14.09 2.40 5.64
CA VAL A 50 14.03 1.54 6.84
C VAL A 50 12.60 1.43 7.36
N LEU A 51 11.87 2.54 7.32
CA LEU A 51 10.50 2.67 7.79
C LEU A 51 9.52 2.53 6.63
N GLN A 52 8.38 1.93 6.88
CA GLN A 52 7.23 1.88 6.00
C GLN A 52 6.03 2.52 6.69
N LEU A 53 4.99 2.84 5.94
CA LEU A 53 3.74 3.30 6.53
C LEU A 53 3.23 2.24 7.54
N GLY A 54 2.62 2.67 8.65
CA GLY A 54 2.09 1.77 9.68
C GLY A 54 3.12 0.93 10.47
N ASP A 55 4.43 1.15 10.29
CA ASP A 55 5.44 0.55 11.16
C ASP A 55 5.25 1.03 12.62
N THR A 56 5.30 0.08 13.56
CA THR A 56 5.32 0.39 15.00
C THR A 56 6.76 0.43 15.50
N LEU A 57 7.11 1.50 16.20
CA LEU A 57 8.41 1.70 16.85
C LEU A 57 8.26 1.54 18.37
N THR A 58 9.06 0.69 18.97
CA THR A 58 9.03 0.43 20.43
C THR A 58 10.43 0.48 21.02
N GLU A 59 10.54 0.46 22.35
CA GLU A 59 11.82 0.32 23.06
C GLU A 59 12.27 -1.15 23.21
N GLY A 60 11.52 -2.10 22.62
CA GLY A 60 11.83 -3.53 22.66
C GLY A 60 10.60 -4.44 22.68
N GLU A 61 9.43 -3.90 23.02
CA GLU A 61 8.18 -4.64 23.02
C GLU A 61 7.78 -5.08 21.60
N ASN A 62 7.26 -6.31 21.48
CA ASN A 62 6.69 -6.79 20.24
C ASN A 62 5.21 -6.38 20.15
N LEU A 63 4.97 -5.11 19.89
CA LEU A 63 3.63 -4.50 19.81
C LEU A 63 3.40 -3.95 18.40
N GLN A 64 2.22 -4.19 17.84
CA GLN A 64 1.82 -3.67 16.54
C GLN A 64 0.53 -2.86 16.69
N PHE A 65 0.58 -1.58 16.33
CA PHE A 65 -0.64 -0.78 16.22
C PHE A 65 -1.50 -1.28 15.06
N THR A 66 -2.81 -1.33 15.32
CA THR A 66 -3.85 -1.72 14.37
C THR A 66 -4.69 -0.52 13.96
N GLY A 67 -5.55 -0.70 12.96
CA GLY A 67 -6.55 0.30 12.58
C GLY A 67 -6.05 1.40 11.65
N LEU A 68 -4.92 1.20 10.95
CA LEU A 68 -4.52 2.03 9.81
C LEU A 68 -5.14 1.44 8.52
N PRO A 69 -6.24 2.01 7.99
CA PRO A 69 -6.93 1.45 6.84
C PRO A 69 -6.24 1.84 5.52
N PHE A 70 -6.26 0.91 4.59
CA PHE A 70 -6.05 1.12 3.17
C PHE A 70 -7.42 1.14 2.51
N PHE A 71 -7.72 2.24 1.84
CA PHE A 71 -8.97 2.41 1.11
C PHE A 71 -8.80 1.94 -0.33
N ALA A 72 -9.81 1.27 -0.88
CA ALA A 72 -9.81 0.93 -2.29
C ALA A 72 -9.67 2.22 -3.12
N PRO A 73 -8.82 2.24 -4.15
CA PRO A 73 -8.61 3.44 -4.96
C PRO A 73 -9.89 3.86 -5.69
N GLU A 74 -10.05 5.18 -5.85
CA GLU A 74 -11.13 5.76 -6.66
C GLU A 74 -10.74 5.85 -8.15
N ILE A 75 -9.44 6.00 -8.42
CA ILE A 75 -8.91 6.14 -9.77
C ILE A 75 -7.87 5.04 -9.99
N ILE A 76 -8.03 4.28 -11.09
CA ILE A 76 -7.10 3.23 -11.48
C ILE A 76 -6.54 3.56 -12.88
N ARG A 77 -5.22 3.56 -12.99
CA ARG A 77 -4.48 3.85 -14.22
C ARG A 77 -3.47 2.75 -14.50
N SER A 78 -3.17 2.49 -15.76
CA SER A 78 -2.03 1.63 -16.11
C SER A 78 -0.74 2.45 -16.14
N VAL A 79 0.37 1.80 -15.82
CA VAL A 79 1.70 2.41 -15.91
C VAL A 79 2.64 1.53 -16.72
N GLU A 80 3.28 2.17 -17.68
CA GLU A 80 4.29 1.56 -18.53
C GLU A 80 5.52 2.45 -18.58
N VAL A 81 6.66 1.85 -18.94
CA VAL A 81 7.89 2.60 -19.11
C VAL A 81 7.99 3.13 -20.54
N ALA A 82 8.45 4.37 -20.71
CA ALA A 82 8.69 4.89 -22.06
C ALA A 82 9.87 4.17 -22.77
N ASP A 83 10.85 3.71 -21.99
CA ASP A 83 12.02 2.94 -22.43
C ASP A 83 11.99 1.52 -21.84
N PRO A 84 11.79 0.47 -22.66
CA PRO A 84 11.72 -0.92 -22.19
C PRO A 84 12.93 -1.37 -21.34
N LEU A 85 14.12 -0.78 -21.54
CA LEU A 85 15.34 -1.11 -20.78
C LEU A 85 15.23 -0.72 -19.30
N ARG A 86 14.32 0.20 -18.96
CA ARG A 86 14.12 0.76 -17.62
C ARG A 86 13.05 0.03 -16.80
N THR A 87 12.47 -1.06 -17.33
CA THR A 87 11.38 -1.82 -16.67
C THR A 87 11.74 -2.28 -15.25
N LYS A 88 12.98 -2.73 -15.02
CA LYS A 88 13.43 -3.15 -13.67
C LYS A 88 13.48 -1.97 -12.69
N GLN A 89 13.94 -0.80 -13.14
CA GLN A 89 13.99 0.41 -12.33
C GLN A 89 12.58 0.94 -12.05
N LEU A 90 11.66 0.88 -13.02
CA LEU A 90 10.25 1.22 -12.82
C LEU A 90 9.64 0.38 -11.69
N ARG A 91 9.83 -0.95 -11.75
CA ARG A 91 9.32 -1.86 -10.71
C ARG A 91 9.88 -1.53 -9.33
N ALA A 92 11.20 -1.33 -9.23
CA ALA A 92 11.85 -0.97 -7.98
C ALA A 92 11.32 0.36 -7.40
N GLY A 93 11.20 1.39 -8.23
CA GLY A 93 10.66 2.69 -7.82
C GLY A 93 9.21 2.61 -7.40
N LEU A 94 8.36 1.91 -8.16
CA LEU A 94 6.95 1.72 -7.80
C LEU A 94 6.77 0.92 -6.51
N THR A 95 7.58 -0.12 -6.29
CA THR A 95 7.56 -0.88 -5.02
C THR A 95 7.84 0.05 -3.84
N GLN A 96 8.92 0.84 -3.91
CA GLN A 96 9.28 1.75 -2.83
C GLN A 96 8.21 2.85 -2.61
N LEU A 97 7.72 3.46 -3.69
CA LEU A 97 6.64 4.46 -3.60
C LEU A 97 5.34 3.86 -3.03
N GLY A 98 5.09 2.58 -3.29
CA GLY A 98 3.97 1.84 -2.71
C GLY A 98 4.14 1.59 -1.21
N GLU A 99 5.34 1.20 -0.77
CA GLU A 99 5.68 1.01 0.64
C GLU A 99 5.63 2.32 1.45
N GLU A 100 5.95 3.45 0.82
CA GLU A 100 5.81 4.78 1.40
C GLU A 100 4.35 5.27 1.45
N GLY A 101 3.42 4.56 0.81
CA GLY A 101 2.01 4.94 0.75
C GLY A 101 1.70 6.07 -0.24
N ALA A 102 2.63 6.43 -1.13
CA ALA A 102 2.41 7.48 -2.12
C ALA A 102 1.35 7.09 -3.16
N ILE A 103 1.31 5.81 -3.53
CA ILE A 103 0.38 5.24 -4.51
C ILE A 103 0.17 3.75 -4.24
N GLN A 104 -1.00 3.21 -4.54
CA GLN A 104 -1.20 1.76 -4.49
C GLN A 104 -0.73 1.13 -5.81
N VAL A 105 0.07 0.08 -5.73
CA VAL A 105 0.58 -0.65 -6.90
C VAL A 105 -0.07 -2.02 -6.96
N PHE A 106 -0.70 -2.32 -8.09
CA PHE A 106 -1.35 -3.59 -8.35
C PHE A 106 -0.66 -4.31 -9.51
N ARG A 107 -0.32 -5.59 -9.28
CA ARG A 107 0.28 -6.51 -10.24
C ARG A 107 -0.81 -7.46 -10.72
N PRO A 108 -1.29 -7.36 -11.97
CA PRO A 108 -2.25 -8.33 -12.50
C PRO A 108 -1.74 -9.76 -12.37
N VAL A 109 -2.64 -10.69 -12.01
CA VAL A 109 -2.33 -12.12 -11.98
C VAL A 109 -2.10 -12.65 -13.41
N SER A 110 -2.81 -12.06 -14.38
CA SER A 110 -2.60 -12.27 -15.81
C SER A 110 -2.21 -10.96 -16.49
N GLY A 111 -1.10 -10.98 -17.24
CA GLY A 111 -0.54 -9.79 -17.91
C GLY A 111 0.69 -9.21 -17.22
N SER A 112 1.36 -8.27 -17.89
CA SER A 112 2.64 -7.69 -17.43
C SER A 112 2.57 -6.20 -17.09
N VAL A 113 1.49 -5.53 -17.50
CA VAL A 113 1.29 -4.09 -17.28
C VAL A 113 0.85 -3.85 -15.85
N LEU A 114 1.57 -2.98 -15.14
CA LEU A 114 1.24 -2.64 -13.76
C LEU A 114 0.07 -1.65 -13.73
N LEU A 115 -0.70 -1.70 -12.65
CA LEU A 115 -1.80 -0.79 -12.39
C LEU A 115 -1.48 0.04 -11.15
N LEU A 116 -1.83 1.32 -11.19
CA LEU A 116 -1.69 2.28 -10.10
C LEU A 116 -3.08 2.69 -9.63
N GLY A 117 -3.30 2.62 -8.32
CA GLY A 117 -4.52 3.08 -7.67
C GLY A 117 -4.26 4.31 -6.80
N ALA A 118 -5.11 5.32 -6.96
CA ALA A 118 -5.09 6.54 -6.17
C ALA A 118 -6.49 6.89 -5.66
N VAL A 119 -6.53 7.63 -4.55
CA VAL A 119 -7.75 8.34 -4.12
C VAL A 119 -7.88 9.66 -4.89
N GLY A 120 -6.76 10.31 -5.24
CA GLY A 120 -6.77 11.60 -5.96
C GLY A 120 -5.79 11.66 -7.13
N GLN A 121 -6.09 12.51 -8.12
CA GLN A 121 -5.28 12.65 -9.34
C GLN A 121 -3.84 13.08 -9.06
N LEU A 122 -3.61 13.96 -8.09
CA LEU A 122 -2.29 14.48 -7.73
C LEU A 122 -1.28 13.37 -7.40
N GLN A 123 -1.74 12.23 -6.87
CA GLN A 123 -0.84 11.11 -6.54
C GLN A 123 -0.14 10.56 -7.78
N PHE A 124 -0.81 10.51 -8.95
CA PHE A 124 -0.18 10.08 -10.19
C PHE A 124 0.90 11.06 -10.66
N GLU A 125 0.64 12.37 -10.51
CA GLU A 125 1.59 13.42 -10.89
C GLU A 125 2.83 13.39 -9.99
N VAL A 126 2.64 13.22 -8.68
CA VAL A 126 3.73 13.06 -7.71
C VAL A 126 4.56 11.80 -8.03
N VAL A 127 3.91 10.67 -8.30
CA VAL A 127 4.61 9.41 -8.66
C VAL A 127 5.40 9.57 -9.95
N ALA A 128 4.80 10.14 -11.00
CA ALA A 128 5.49 10.36 -12.27
C ALA A 128 6.73 11.25 -12.08
N HIS A 129 6.59 12.34 -11.32
CA HIS A 129 7.69 13.23 -10.98
C HIS A 129 8.80 12.51 -10.21
N ARG A 130 8.46 11.76 -9.16
CA ARG A 130 9.42 11.02 -8.34
C ARG A 130 10.12 9.92 -9.12
N LEU A 131 9.41 9.18 -9.96
CA LEU A 131 10.01 8.17 -10.85
C LEU A 131 11.06 8.79 -11.78
N GLU A 132 10.79 9.97 -12.33
CA GLU A 132 11.74 10.66 -13.21
C GLU A 132 12.96 11.19 -12.43
N HIS A 133 12.76 11.83 -11.27
CA HIS A 133 13.84 12.51 -10.55
C HIS A 133 14.67 11.58 -9.63
N GLU A 134 14.03 10.63 -8.94
CA GLU A 134 14.70 9.74 -7.99
C GLU A 134 15.23 8.47 -8.66
N TYR A 135 14.55 8.00 -9.71
CA TYR A 135 14.87 6.72 -10.36
C TYR A 135 15.31 6.85 -11.82
N GLY A 136 15.22 8.04 -12.42
CA GLY A 136 15.57 8.27 -13.83
C GLY A 136 14.64 7.53 -14.79
N VAL A 137 13.39 7.28 -14.39
CA VAL A 137 12.40 6.51 -15.15
C VAL A 137 11.27 7.43 -15.60
N LYS A 138 11.19 7.64 -16.92
CA LYS A 138 10.03 8.32 -17.51
C LYS A 138 8.88 7.34 -17.70
N ALA A 139 7.89 7.41 -16.81
CA ALA A 139 6.69 6.58 -16.86
C ALA A 139 5.60 7.19 -17.73
N ARG A 140 4.83 6.34 -18.42
CA ARG A 140 3.60 6.69 -19.12
C ARG A 140 2.43 6.15 -18.30
N ILE A 141 1.65 7.06 -17.74
CA ILE A 141 0.43 6.73 -17.00
C ILE A 141 -0.76 6.89 -17.94
N MET A 142 -1.53 5.83 -18.13
CA MET A 142 -2.63 5.77 -19.11
C MET A 142 -3.94 5.38 -18.42
N ALA A 143 -5.06 5.67 -19.08
CA ALA A 143 -6.36 5.22 -18.60
C ALA A 143 -6.41 3.68 -18.54
N SER A 144 -6.96 3.14 -17.45
CA SER A 144 -7.30 1.73 -17.36
C SER A 144 -8.81 1.56 -17.57
N PRO A 145 -9.28 0.36 -17.97
CA PRO A 145 -10.70 0.06 -18.06
C PRO A 145 -11.38 -0.10 -16.69
N TYR A 146 -10.61 -0.10 -15.60
CA TYR A 146 -11.10 -0.37 -14.26
C TYR A 146 -11.51 0.91 -13.54
N GLN A 147 -12.64 0.86 -12.85
CA GLN A 147 -13.17 1.97 -12.03
C GLN A 147 -13.44 1.55 -10.58
N VAL A 148 -13.54 0.25 -10.31
CA VAL A 148 -13.83 -0.27 -8.97
C VAL A 148 -12.80 -1.34 -8.62
N ALA A 149 -12.19 -1.19 -7.44
CA ALA A 149 -11.32 -2.19 -6.84
C ALA A 149 -11.93 -2.71 -5.54
N ARG A 150 -11.89 -4.03 -5.33
CA ARG A 150 -12.27 -4.65 -4.05
C ARG A 150 -11.26 -5.73 -3.71
N TRP A 151 -10.70 -5.67 -2.51
CA TRP A 151 -9.94 -6.80 -2.01
C TRP A 151 -10.87 -7.98 -1.76
N VAL A 152 -10.37 -9.19 -1.97
CA VAL A 152 -11.17 -10.41 -1.82
C VAL A 152 -10.60 -11.34 -0.76
N THR A 153 -11.47 -11.90 0.06
CA THR A 153 -11.12 -12.97 0.99
C THR A 153 -12.15 -14.09 0.97
N CYS A 154 -11.76 -15.24 1.52
CA CYS A 154 -12.66 -16.34 1.79
C CYS A 154 -12.40 -16.83 3.20
N ALA A 155 -13.45 -16.98 4.00
CA ALA A 155 -13.31 -17.48 5.36
C ALA A 155 -13.00 -18.99 5.35
N PRO A 156 -12.28 -19.54 6.36
CA PRO A 156 -12.01 -20.97 6.45
C PRO A 156 -13.29 -21.83 6.37
N GLU A 157 -14.36 -21.39 7.03
CA GLU A 157 -15.68 -22.03 7.00
C GLU A 157 -16.31 -22.08 5.59
N ASP A 158 -15.95 -21.15 4.71
CA ASP A 158 -16.44 -21.05 3.34
C ASP A 158 -15.52 -21.74 2.31
N GLY A 159 -14.47 -22.44 2.78
CA GLY A 159 -13.50 -23.15 1.94
C GLY A 159 -12.14 -22.47 1.82
N GLY A 160 -11.96 -21.33 2.49
CA GLY A 160 -10.66 -20.66 2.69
C GLY A 160 -9.87 -20.46 1.40
N GLU A 161 -8.57 -20.79 1.46
CA GLU A 161 -7.63 -20.59 0.35
C GLU A 161 -8.00 -21.38 -0.92
N ILE A 162 -8.62 -22.56 -0.79
CA ILE A 162 -8.99 -23.40 -1.94
C ILE A 162 -10.07 -22.69 -2.76
N GLU A 163 -11.10 -22.16 -2.09
CA GLU A 163 -12.18 -21.46 -2.76
C GLU A 163 -11.72 -20.09 -3.29
N LEU A 164 -10.86 -19.40 -2.54
CA LEU A 164 -10.24 -18.16 -2.99
C LEU A 164 -9.40 -18.37 -4.27
N LYS A 165 -8.63 -19.46 -4.33
CA LYS A 165 -7.84 -19.80 -5.52
C LYS A 165 -8.72 -20.05 -6.73
N LYS A 166 -9.82 -20.82 -6.59
CA LYS A 166 -10.78 -21.03 -7.68
C LYS A 166 -11.36 -19.70 -8.20
N PHE A 167 -11.69 -18.79 -7.28
CA PHE A 167 -12.15 -17.44 -7.65
C PHE A 167 -11.08 -16.70 -8.45
N ILE A 168 -9.83 -16.69 -7.98
CA ILE A 168 -8.71 -16.02 -8.65
C ILE A 168 -8.48 -16.61 -10.04
N ASP A 169 -8.46 -17.94 -10.17
CA ASP A 169 -8.23 -18.62 -11.44
C ASP A 169 -9.32 -18.28 -12.46
N ALA A 170 -10.59 -18.32 -12.05
CA ALA A 170 -11.74 -17.99 -12.89
C ALA A 170 -11.80 -16.49 -13.28
N ASN A 171 -11.21 -15.61 -12.48
CA ASN A 171 -11.22 -14.16 -12.68
C ASN A 171 -9.83 -13.58 -12.98
N SER A 172 -8.87 -14.41 -13.38
CA SER A 172 -7.45 -14.05 -13.50
C SER A 172 -7.17 -12.84 -14.42
N HIS A 173 -8.02 -12.63 -15.43
CA HIS A 173 -7.96 -11.47 -16.33
C HIS A 173 -8.28 -10.13 -15.67
N ARG A 174 -8.88 -10.14 -14.48
CA ARG A 174 -9.37 -8.96 -13.75
C ARG A 174 -9.06 -9.00 -12.25
N VAL A 175 -8.12 -9.86 -11.85
CA VAL A 175 -7.59 -9.92 -10.49
C VAL A 175 -6.13 -9.46 -10.51
N ALA A 176 -5.77 -8.64 -9.55
CA ALA A 176 -4.41 -8.17 -9.33
C ALA A 176 -4.01 -8.35 -7.86
N LEU A 177 -2.72 -8.47 -7.60
CA LEU A 177 -2.12 -8.52 -6.28
C LEU A 177 -1.56 -7.14 -5.92
N ASP A 178 -1.86 -6.64 -4.73
CA ASP A 178 -1.29 -5.37 -4.29
C ASP A 178 0.15 -5.51 -3.74
N ALA A 179 0.63 -4.49 -3.03
CA ALA A 179 1.97 -4.45 -2.45
C ALA A 179 2.25 -5.54 -1.38
N VAL A 180 1.20 -6.10 -0.75
CA VAL A 180 1.33 -7.17 0.26
C VAL A 180 0.79 -8.50 -0.24
N ASP A 181 0.72 -8.67 -1.56
CA ASP A 181 0.14 -9.84 -2.23
C ASP A 181 -1.35 -10.07 -1.93
N ALA A 182 -2.09 -9.05 -1.47
CA ALA A 182 -3.52 -9.19 -1.24
C ALA A 182 -4.29 -9.20 -2.58
N PRO A 183 -5.10 -10.22 -2.85
CA PRO A 183 -5.84 -10.31 -4.10
C PRO A 183 -6.95 -9.27 -4.15
N THR A 184 -7.02 -8.57 -5.28
CA THR A 184 -7.92 -7.47 -5.54
C THR A 184 -8.65 -7.71 -6.86
N LEU A 185 -9.98 -7.79 -6.80
CA LEU A 185 -10.83 -7.78 -7.98
C LEU A 185 -10.90 -6.35 -8.52
N LEU A 186 -10.70 -6.20 -9.83
CA LEU A 186 -10.81 -4.95 -10.55
C LEU A 186 -11.95 -5.06 -11.57
N VAL A 187 -12.92 -4.16 -11.53
CA VAL A 187 -14.01 -4.13 -12.50
C VAL A 187 -14.24 -2.74 -13.06
N ASP A 188 -14.88 -2.71 -14.21
CA ASP A 188 -15.20 -1.53 -15.00
C ASP A 188 -16.31 -0.67 -14.38
N HIS A 189 -17.29 -1.27 -13.70
CA HIS A 189 -18.35 -0.54 -13.02
C HIS A 189 -19.02 -1.36 -11.89
N ALA A 190 -19.78 -0.68 -11.03
CA ALA A 190 -20.40 -1.27 -9.84
C ALA A 190 -21.43 -2.39 -10.14
N ALA A 191 -22.07 -2.40 -11.33
CA ALA A 191 -23.00 -3.48 -11.69
C ALA A 191 -22.27 -4.80 -11.93
N THR A 192 -21.10 -4.76 -12.58
CA THR A 192 -20.22 -5.92 -12.72
C THR A 192 -19.82 -6.47 -11.36
N LEU A 193 -19.47 -5.61 -10.39
CA LEU A 193 -19.16 -6.06 -9.02
C LEU A 193 -20.32 -6.85 -8.41
N ARG A 194 -21.55 -6.31 -8.46
CA ARG A 194 -22.74 -7.00 -7.91
C ARG A 194 -23.00 -8.36 -8.56
N ALA A 195 -22.80 -8.48 -9.87
CA ALA A 195 -22.94 -9.76 -10.56
C ALA A 195 -21.88 -10.77 -10.10
N VAL A 196 -20.65 -10.33 -9.86
CA VAL A 196 -19.59 -11.19 -9.32
C VAL A 196 -19.88 -11.61 -7.89
N GLU A 197 -20.33 -10.70 -7.04
CA GLU A 197 -20.75 -10.97 -5.66
C GLU A 197 -21.87 -12.02 -5.61
N ALA A 198 -22.86 -11.91 -6.50
CA ALA A 198 -23.95 -12.88 -6.60
C ALA A 198 -23.47 -14.28 -7.06
N ASN A 199 -22.51 -14.32 -7.98
CA ASN A 199 -21.96 -15.58 -8.51
C ASN A 199 -20.97 -16.27 -7.55
N TRP A 200 -20.40 -15.51 -6.60
CA TRP A 200 -19.38 -16.00 -5.66
C TRP A 200 -19.76 -15.67 -4.20
N PRO A 201 -20.84 -16.24 -3.66
CA PRO A 201 -21.39 -15.87 -2.35
C PRO A 201 -20.46 -16.17 -1.17
N LYS A 202 -19.50 -17.08 -1.37
CA LYS A 202 -18.46 -17.47 -0.41
C LYS A 202 -17.29 -16.48 -0.33
N ILE A 203 -17.13 -15.65 -1.35
CA ILE A 203 -16.08 -14.64 -1.41
C ILE A 203 -16.60 -13.35 -0.77
N LYS A 204 -15.79 -12.74 0.09
CA LYS A 204 -16.06 -11.44 0.70
C LYS A 204 -15.27 -10.37 -0.05
N PHE A 205 -15.93 -9.26 -0.33
CA PHE A 205 -15.39 -8.14 -1.10
C PHE A 205 -15.28 -6.91 -0.20
N HIS A 206 -14.08 -6.34 -0.11
CA HIS A 206 -13.76 -5.31 0.88
C HIS A 206 -13.36 -4.01 0.18
N ALA A 207 -13.98 -2.90 0.61
CA ALA A 207 -13.60 -1.55 0.19
C ALA A 207 -12.43 -0.97 1.01
N MET A 208 -12.10 -1.62 2.13
CA MET A 208 -10.98 -1.26 2.99
C MET A 208 -10.24 -2.51 3.46
N ARG A 209 -8.95 -2.39 3.71
CA ARG A 209 -8.15 -3.41 4.40
C ARG A 209 -7.24 -2.78 5.44
N GLU A 210 -6.67 -3.58 6.32
CA GLU A 210 -5.66 -3.08 7.26
C GLU A 210 -4.27 -3.09 6.62
N HIS A 211 -3.43 -2.09 6.93
CA HIS A 211 -2.09 -1.98 6.34
C HIS A 211 -1.08 -2.99 6.92
N ALA A 212 -1.23 -3.36 8.20
CA ALA A 212 -0.22 -4.08 9.00
C ALA A 212 -0.04 -5.58 8.67
N GLY A 213 -0.31 -6.02 7.44
CA GLY A 213 -0.25 -7.43 7.06
C GLY A 213 -1.28 -8.32 7.78
N LEU A 214 -2.15 -7.72 8.60
CA LEU A 214 -3.28 -8.37 9.24
C LEU A 214 -4.41 -8.46 8.21
N VAL A 215 -4.75 -9.69 7.85
CA VAL A 215 -5.83 -10.04 6.92
C VAL A 215 -7.15 -9.60 7.56
N PHE A 216 -7.70 -8.50 7.03
CA PHE A 216 -9.09 -8.04 7.09
C PHE A 216 -9.83 -8.30 8.41
N GLN A 217 -10.01 -7.26 9.24
CA GLN A 217 -10.97 -7.36 10.33
C GLN A 217 -12.38 -7.56 9.76
N LYS A 218 -13.09 -8.58 10.28
CA LYS A 218 -14.55 -8.66 10.22
C LYS A 218 -15.06 -7.35 10.82
N SER A 219 -15.85 -6.59 10.06
CA SER A 219 -16.59 -5.45 10.58
C SER A 219 -17.30 -5.85 11.88
N MET A 220 -17.08 -5.08 12.94
CA MET A 220 -17.87 -5.15 14.17
C MET A 220 -19.34 -4.82 13.87
#